data_AF-A0A816HV94-F1
#
_entry.id   AF-A0A816HV94-F1
#
_cell.length_a   1.000
_cell.length_b   1.000
_cell.length_c   1.000
_cell.angle_alpha   90.00
_cell.angle_beta   90.00
_cell.angle_gamma   90.00
#
_symmetry.space_group_name_H-M   'P 1'
#
loop_
_entity.id
_entity.type
_entity.pdbx_description
1 polymer ?
#
loop_
_entity_poly.entity_id
_entity_poly.type
_entity_poly.pdbx_seq_one_letter_code
_entity_poly.pdbx_strand_id
1 'polypeptide(L)'
;VVSQSPVAFDFSTDPSIIQYYYEKIHVSSNQISKIEIATRGQAACAQWFKERKIRISGTNVHSICIENYNFEKLASNILKDKNKDRTAVPAVRHGILSEELCRRRYVLEKRK
;
A
#
# COMPACT_ATOMS: atom_id res chain seq x y z
N VAL A 1 -13.55 26.61 -31.09
CA VAL A 1 -12.58 26.17 -30.06
C VAL A 1 -12.59 24.66 -30.09
N VAL A 2 -11.53 24.04 -30.63
CA VAL A 2 -11.45 22.58 -30.75
C VAL A 2 -11.22 22.02 -29.36
N SER A 3 -12.23 21.35 -28.78
CA SER A 3 -12.07 20.60 -27.54
C SER A 3 -11.21 19.38 -27.84
N GLN A 4 -9.91 19.49 -27.65
CA GLN A 4 -9.04 18.33 -27.60
C GLN A 4 -9.39 17.56 -26.32
N SER A 5 -10.16 16.49 -26.47
CA SER A 5 -10.24 15.43 -25.47
C SER A 5 -8.81 14.97 -25.15
N PRO A 6 -8.42 14.84 -23.87
CA PRO A 6 -7.06 14.46 -23.51
C PRO A 6 -6.76 13.10 -24.15
N VAL A 7 -5.78 13.09 -25.05
CA VAL A 7 -5.26 11.85 -25.63
C VAL A 7 -4.79 11.01 -24.44
N ALA A 8 -5.45 9.87 -24.22
CA ALA A 8 -5.04 8.93 -23.20
C ALA A 8 -3.61 8.50 -23.55
N PHE A 9 -2.62 9.05 -22.85
CA PHE A 9 -1.23 8.67 -23.03
C PHE A 9 -1.09 7.24 -22.55
N ASP A 10 -0.82 6.32 -23.47
CA ASP A 10 -0.64 4.91 -23.16
C ASP A 10 0.77 4.69 -22.57
N PHE A 11 0.84 4.83 -21.24
CA PHE A 11 2.05 4.58 -20.45
C PHE A 11 2.60 3.15 -20.62
N SER A 12 1.84 2.21 -21.22
CA SER A 12 2.30 0.84 -21.45
C SER A 12 3.38 0.72 -22.53
N THR A 13 3.64 1.80 -23.28
CA THR A 13 4.62 1.82 -24.38
C THR A 13 5.90 2.58 -24.05
N ASP A 14 5.97 3.31 -22.93
CA ASP A 14 7.16 4.07 -22.53
C ASP A 14 8.22 3.11 -21.95
N PRO A 15 9.40 2.96 -22.61
CA PRO A 15 10.44 2.04 -22.15
C PRO A 15 10.93 2.33 -20.73
N SER A 16 10.95 3.59 -20.32
CA SER A 16 11.41 4.00 -18.98
C SER A 16 10.45 3.55 -17.88
N ILE A 17 9.15 3.60 -18.16
CA ILE A 17 8.09 3.17 -17.24
C ILE A 17 8.07 1.66 -17.13
N ILE A 18 8.18 0.96 -18.27
CA ILE A 18 8.27 -0.50 -18.31
C ILE A 18 9.49 -0.96 -17.51
N GLN A 19 10.66 -0.35 -17.74
CA GLN A 19 11.88 -0.66 -17.01
C GLN A 19 11.72 -0.44 -15.50
N TYR A 20 11.19 0.71 -15.08
CA TYR A 20 10.94 0.99 -13.67
C TYR A 20 9.99 -0.04 -13.03
N TYR A 21 8.92 -0.42 -13.75
CA TYR A 21 7.99 -1.43 -13.29
C TYR A 21 8.70 -2.76 -13.03
N TYR A 22 9.48 -3.27 -13.98
CA TYR A 22 10.17 -4.54 -13.82
C TYR A 22 11.30 -4.52 -12.79
N GLU A 23 11.97 -3.38 -12.62
CA GLU A 23 13.06 -3.24 -11.65
C GLU A 23 12.60 -3.05 -10.20
N LYS A 24 11.48 -2.35 -9.99
CA LYS A 24 11.07 -1.89 -8.64
C LYS A 24 9.76 -2.48 -8.15
N ILE A 25 8.83 -2.80 -9.06
CA ILE A 25 7.45 -3.17 -8.71
C ILE A 25 7.23 -4.66 -8.93
N HIS A 26 7.62 -5.18 -10.09
CA HIS A 26 7.49 -6.58 -10.44
C HIS A 26 8.37 -7.43 -9.53
N VAL A 27 7.75 -8.38 -8.84
CA VAL A 27 8.43 -9.27 -7.91
C VAL A 27 7.95 -10.71 -8.15
N SER A 28 8.89 -11.62 -8.32
CA SER A 28 8.62 -13.05 -8.39
C SER A 28 8.14 -13.59 -7.04
N SER A 29 7.46 -14.75 -7.04
CA SER A 29 6.99 -15.38 -5.81
C SER A 29 8.10 -15.60 -4.77
N ASN A 30 9.32 -15.94 -5.20
CA ASN A 30 10.46 -16.09 -4.30
C ASN A 30 10.87 -14.75 -3.66
N GLN A 31 10.87 -13.67 -4.43
CA GLN A 31 11.13 -12.32 -3.89
C GLN A 31 10.03 -11.87 -2.93
N ILE A 32 8.76 -12.21 -3.21
CA ILE A 32 7.63 -11.93 -2.31
C ILE A 32 7.87 -12.60 -0.95
N SER A 33 8.28 -13.87 -0.91
CA SER A 33 8.58 -14.57 0.35
C SER A 33 9.74 -13.91 1.11
N LYS A 34 10.79 -13.47 0.41
CA LYS A 34 11.93 -12.76 1.05
C LYS A 34 11.49 -11.42 1.65
N ILE A 35 10.66 -10.66 0.92
CA ILE A 35 10.09 -9.40 1.41
C ILE A 35 9.20 -9.65 2.62
N GLU A 36 8.34 -10.68 2.60
CA GLU A 36 7.50 -11.05 3.74
C GLU A 36 8.34 -11.29 4.99
N ILE A 37 9.33 -12.17 4.92
CA ILE A 37 10.21 -12.51 6.04
C ILE A 37 10.92 -11.26 6.56
N ALA A 38 11.50 -10.45 5.67
CA ALA A 38 12.23 -9.23 6.04
C ALA A 38 11.32 -8.14 6.65
N THR A 39 10.00 -8.22 6.41
CA THR A 39 9.03 -7.21 6.85
C THR A 39 8.04 -7.71 7.90
N ARG A 40 8.27 -8.88 8.51
CA ARG A 40 7.42 -9.44 9.59
C ARG A 40 7.26 -8.52 10.79
N GLY A 41 8.25 -7.67 11.08
CA GLY A 41 8.18 -6.63 12.11
C GLY A 41 7.23 -5.46 11.76
N GLN A 42 6.63 -5.47 10.57
CA GLN A 42 5.69 -4.46 10.09
C GLN A 42 6.25 -3.03 10.23
N ALA A 43 5.52 -2.13 10.91
CA ALA A 43 5.88 -0.74 11.11
C ALA A 43 7.15 -0.53 11.96
N ALA A 44 7.66 -1.56 12.65
CA ALA A 44 8.97 -1.48 13.30
C ALA A 44 10.14 -1.63 12.30
N CYS A 45 9.88 -2.08 11.07
CA CYS A 45 10.88 -2.32 10.04
C CYS A 45 10.86 -1.21 8.98
N ALA A 46 12.00 -0.53 8.77
CA ALA A 46 12.11 0.51 7.75
C ALA A 46 11.85 -0.02 6.32
N GLN A 47 12.19 -1.28 6.04
CA GLN A 47 11.93 -1.90 4.74
C GLN A 47 10.42 -2.01 4.46
N TRP A 48 9.59 -2.18 5.49
CA TRP A 48 8.14 -2.24 5.34
C TRP A 48 7.57 -0.94 4.77
N PHE A 49 8.07 0.22 5.20
CA PHE A 49 7.67 1.51 4.64
C PHE A 49 8.15 1.69 3.20
N LYS A 50 9.39 1.27 2.88
CA LYS A 50 9.95 1.36 1.52
C LYS A 50 9.11 0.59 0.52
N GLU A 51 8.78 -0.67 0.82
CA GLU A 51 7.98 -1.51 -0.07
C GLU A 51 6.54 -0.98 -0.24
N ARG A 52 5.95 -0.40 0.82
CA ARG A 52 4.60 0.16 0.76
C ARG A 52 4.51 1.49 0.03
N LYS A 53 5.60 2.26 -0.04
CA LYS A 53 5.63 3.58 -0.71
C LYS A 53 5.37 3.47 -2.22
N ILE A 54 5.70 2.33 -2.83
CA ILE A 54 5.57 2.12 -4.27
C ILE A 54 4.42 1.15 -4.63
N ARG A 55 3.63 0.70 -3.64
CA ARG A 55 2.60 -0.34 -3.83
C ARG A 55 1.24 0.11 -3.32
N ILE A 56 0.19 -0.35 -3.99
CA ILE A 56 -1.16 -0.32 -3.45
C ILE A 56 -1.26 -1.38 -2.34
N SER A 57 -1.95 -1.04 -1.26
CA SER A 57 -2.12 -1.88 -0.07
C SER A 57 -3.61 -2.09 0.24
N GLY A 58 -3.93 -3.06 1.09
CA GLY A 58 -5.32 -3.32 1.48
C GLY A 58 -6.04 -2.09 2.07
N THR A 59 -5.31 -1.18 2.73
CA THR A 59 -5.92 0.00 3.36
C THR A 59 -6.22 1.15 2.40
N ASN A 60 -5.65 1.18 1.19
CA ASN A 60 -5.91 2.22 0.19
C ASN A 60 -6.53 1.70 -1.11
N VAL A 61 -6.72 0.38 -1.27
CA VAL A 61 -7.36 -0.18 -2.48
C VAL A 61 -8.79 0.33 -2.65
N HIS A 62 -9.54 0.51 -1.56
CA HIS A 62 -10.91 1.04 -1.59
C HIS A 62 -10.97 2.43 -2.25
N SER A 63 -9.91 3.23 -2.14
CA SER A 63 -9.85 4.56 -2.73
C SER A 63 -9.80 4.48 -4.26
N ILE A 64 -9.36 3.36 -4.83
CA ILE A 64 -9.22 3.15 -6.28
C ILE A 64 -10.53 2.60 -6.87
N CYS A 65 -11.31 1.88 -6.06
CA CYS A 65 -12.57 1.27 -6.48
C CYS A 65 -13.75 2.26 -6.59
N ILE A 66 -13.50 3.56 -6.43
CA ILE A 66 -14.53 4.60 -6.52
C ILE A 66 -14.66 5.03 -7.99
N GLU A 67 -15.88 5.06 -8.54
CA GLU A 67 -16.12 5.60 -9.87
C GLU A 67 -15.69 7.07 -9.97
N ASN A 68 -15.08 7.47 -11.10
CA ASN A 68 -14.51 8.81 -11.33
C ASN A 68 -13.37 9.22 -10.38
N TYR A 69 -12.59 8.26 -9.88
CA TYR A 69 -11.48 8.57 -8.99
C TYR A 69 -10.32 9.31 -9.69
N ASN A 70 -9.76 10.29 -9.00
CA ASN A 70 -8.60 11.05 -9.47
C ASN A 70 -7.31 10.24 -9.23
N PHE A 71 -6.79 9.62 -10.28
CA PHE A 71 -5.55 8.81 -10.24
C PHE A 71 -4.30 9.62 -9.89
N GLU A 72 -4.23 10.90 -10.25
CA GLU A 72 -3.10 11.77 -9.89
C GLU A 72 -3.07 12.03 -8.38
N LYS A 73 -4.25 12.25 -7.79
CA LYS A 73 -4.44 12.37 -6.33
C LYS A 73 -4.09 11.05 -5.63
N LEU A 74 -4.39 9.90 -6.25
CA LEU A 74 -3.98 8.59 -5.75
C LEU A 74 -2.46 8.47 -5.69
N ALA A 75 -1.79 8.70 -6.82
CA ALA A 75 -0.35 8.60 -6.95
C ALA A 75 0.35 9.54 -5.97
N SER A 76 -0.14 10.78 -5.87
CA SER A 76 0.32 11.75 -4.88
C SER A 76 0.15 11.26 -3.44
N ASN A 77 -0.98 10.62 -3.10
CA ASN A 77 -1.22 10.08 -1.77
C ASN A 77 -0.40 8.82 -1.45
N ILE A 78 -0.01 8.05 -2.46
CA ILE A 78 0.89 6.90 -2.33
C ILE A 78 2.32 7.39 -2.08
N LEU A 79 2.76 8.38 -2.86
CA LEU A 79 4.12 8.92 -2.80
C LEU A 79 4.36 9.87 -1.63
N LYS A 80 3.31 10.54 -1.12
CA LYS A 80 3.39 11.37 0.09
C LYS A 80 3.83 10.53 1.26
N ASP A 81 4.83 11.04 1.97
CA ASP A 81 5.39 10.37 3.13
C ASP A 81 4.31 10.20 4.22
N LYS A 82 4.03 8.95 4.57
CA LYS A 82 2.99 8.57 5.53
C LYS A 82 3.53 8.40 6.95
N ASN A 83 4.75 8.85 7.22
CA ASN A 83 5.39 8.86 8.54
C ASN A 83 4.74 9.81 9.56
N LYS A 84 3.42 10.00 9.49
CA LYS A 84 2.67 10.68 10.54
C LYS A 84 2.40 9.66 11.64
N ASP A 85 3.04 9.86 12.79
CA ASP A 85 2.64 9.18 14.01
C ASP A 85 1.17 9.52 14.31
N ARG A 86 0.32 8.48 14.38
CA ARG A 86 -1.11 8.60 14.68
C ARG A 86 -1.45 8.00 16.05
N THR A 87 -0.45 7.64 16.86
CA THR A 87 -0.66 7.06 18.20
C THR A 87 -1.41 7.99 19.13
N ALA A 88 -1.35 9.30 18.91
CA ALA A 88 -2.13 10.30 19.63
C ALA A 88 -3.66 10.23 19.32
N VAL A 89 -4.07 9.61 18.21
CA VAL A 89 -5.49 9.48 17.87
C VAL A 89 -6.13 8.40 18.76
N PRO A 90 -7.17 8.70 19.56
CA PRO A 90 -7.73 7.76 20.54
C PRO A 90 -8.16 6.42 19.94
N ALA A 91 -8.81 6.44 18.78
CA ALA A 91 -9.23 5.22 18.08
C ALA A 91 -8.04 4.36 17.63
N VAL A 92 -6.95 4.98 17.16
CA VAL A 92 -5.72 4.28 16.75
C VAL A 92 -5.04 3.68 17.98
N ARG A 93 -4.92 4.45 19.07
CA ARG A 93 -4.35 3.97 20.33
C ARG A 93 -5.13 2.78 20.88
N HIS A 94 -6.45 2.86 20.91
CA HIS A 94 -7.31 1.75 21.35
C HIS A 94 -7.08 0.50 20.49
N GLY A 95 -7.02 0.65 19.16
CA GLY A 95 -6.73 -0.44 18.24
C GLY A 95 -5.39 -1.12 18.53
N ILE A 96 -4.32 -0.33 18.68
CA ILE A 96 -2.97 -0.84 19.01
C ILE A 96 -2.96 -1.62 20.32
N LEU A 97 -3.59 -1.07 21.37
CA LEU A 97 -3.62 -1.71 22.70
C LEU A 97 -4.46 -3.00 22.72
N SER A 98 -5.49 -3.09 21.87
CA SER A 98 -6.43 -4.21 21.86
C SER A 98 -6.07 -5.33 20.88
N GLU A 99 -5.15 -5.08 19.94
CA GLU A 99 -4.88 -6.00 18.82
C GLU A 99 -4.46 -7.40 19.29
N GLU A 100 -3.54 -7.48 20.25
CA GLU A 100 -3.04 -8.75 20.77
C GLU A 100 -4.12 -9.55 21.52
N LEU A 101 -4.97 -8.85 22.28
CA LEU A 101 -6.09 -9.47 22.98
C LEU A 101 -7.11 -10.07 21.99
N CYS A 102 -7.46 -9.32 20.95
CA CYS A 102 -8.34 -9.79 19.88
C CYS A 102 -7.73 -10.99 19.13
N ARG A 103 -6.42 -10.94 18.83
CA ARG A 103 -5.70 -12.03 18.15
C ARG A 103 -5.75 -13.33 18.95
N ARG A 104 -5.49 -13.28 20.26
CA ARG A 104 -5.58 -14.45 21.15
C ARG A 104 -6.98 -15.03 21.18
N ARG A 105 -8.00 -14.16 21.31
CA ARG A 105 -9.40 -14.57 21.32
C ARG A 105 -9.79 -15.30 20.03
N TYR A 106 -9.42 -14.75 18.87
CA TYR A 106 -9.67 -15.38 17.58
C TYR A 106 -9.07 -16.79 17.48
N VAL A 107 -7.83 -16.97 17.92
CA VAL A 107 -7.15 -18.29 17.89
C VAL A 107 -7.86 -19.30 18.80
N LEU A 108 -8.31 -18.87 19.98
CA LEU A 108 -9.04 -19.73 20.91
C LEU A 108 -10.43 -20.11 20.40
N GLU A 109 -11.14 -19.17 19.77
CA GLU A 109 -12.48 -19.41 19.21
C GLU A 109 -12.42 -20.31 17.97
N LYS A 110 -11.39 -20.19 17.12
CA LYS A 110 -11.21 -21.07 15.95
C LYS A 110 -10.78 -22.50 16.27
N ARG A 111 -10.30 -22.76 17.49
CA ARG A 111 -9.89 -24.10 17.94
C ARG A 111 -11.03 -24.91 18.57
N LYS A 112 -12.18 -24.28 18.82
CA LYS A 112 -13.42 -24.94 19.22
C LYS A 112 -14.20 -25.38 17.99
#